data_AF-A0AAU3J037-F1
#
_entry.id   AF-A0AAU3J037-F1
#
_cell.length_a   1.000
_cell.length_b   1.000
_cell.length_c   1.000
_cell.angle_alpha   90.00
_cell.angle_beta   90.00
_cell.angle_gamma   90.00
#
_symmetry.space_group_name_H-M   'P 1'
#
loop_
_entity.id
_entity.type
_entity.pdbx_description
1 polymer ?
#
loop_
_entity_poly.entity_id
_entity_poly.type
_entity_poly.pdbx_seq_one_letter_code
_entity_poly.pdbx_strand_id
1 'polypeptide(L)'
;MSTYRVAQVVAAGEPFQIVEREVPRPGPGHVRIAVEACGICHSDTVFVNALLPGVRFPVVPGHESAGRIEELGDGAGDMGWQVGDRVAVGWFGGSCGHCGQCRRGDFIVCDNLKVPGWAYDGGFAESMIAPVDALARIPDALSATDAGPMACAGVTVFNGLRRSSALPGDLVGVLGLGGLGHLGVQYAVAMGFETVAIARGADKADFAKQLGAHHYVDSTADIPVAEALRSLGGARVVLATASNSAAITATVEGLSPRGELVVIGADAQPLGINPNQLLMSGKIIRGHPSGTAQDVQDTMAFSALHAIRPMVETVPLEQADAAYRRMLSGGARFRMVLTNR
;
A
#
# COMPACT_ATOMS: atom_id res chain seq x y z
N MET A 1 7.81 24.58 -26.02
CA MET A 1 7.59 24.20 -24.61
C MET A 1 7.82 22.70 -24.52
N SER A 2 8.46 22.21 -23.46
CA SER A 2 8.62 20.76 -23.25
C SER A 2 7.25 20.15 -22.91
N THR A 3 6.98 18.97 -23.45
CA THR A 3 5.80 18.16 -23.13
C THR A 3 6.21 16.90 -22.36
N TYR A 4 5.25 16.31 -21.66
CA TYR A 4 5.38 15.01 -21.00
C TYR A 4 4.09 14.21 -21.19
N ARG A 5 4.18 12.89 -21.12
CA ARG A 5 3.05 11.98 -21.32
C ARG A 5 2.41 11.61 -19.99
N VAL A 6 1.09 11.48 -20.03
CA VAL A 6 0.28 10.96 -18.93
C VAL A 6 -0.68 9.90 -19.44
N ALA A 7 -0.98 8.92 -18.60
CA ALA A 7 -2.12 8.04 -18.78
C ALA A 7 -3.29 8.58 -17.94
N GLN A 8 -4.30 9.12 -18.62
CA GLN A 8 -5.47 9.73 -18.00
C GLN A 8 -6.75 8.94 -18.31
N VAL A 9 -7.77 9.08 -17.48
CA VAL A 9 -9.13 8.65 -17.76
C VAL A 9 -10.00 9.89 -17.90
N VAL A 10 -10.86 9.95 -18.91
CA VAL A 10 -11.66 11.16 -19.23
C VAL A 10 -13.11 11.10 -18.74
N ALA A 11 -13.61 9.91 -18.39
CA ALA A 11 -14.88 9.70 -17.70
C ALA A 11 -14.85 8.39 -16.89
N ALA A 12 -15.74 8.26 -15.92
CA ALA A 12 -15.73 7.15 -14.98
C ALA A 12 -15.76 5.77 -15.67
N GLY A 13 -14.77 4.93 -15.33
CA GLY A 13 -14.66 3.56 -15.84
C GLY A 13 -14.17 3.43 -17.30
N GLU A 14 -13.86 4.54 -17.97
CA GLU A 14 -13.33 4.50 -19.33
C GLU A 14 -11.88 4.00 -19.38
N PRO A 15 -11.42 3.46 -20.53
CA PRO A 15 -10.02 3.08 -20.72
C PRO A 15 -9.06 4.26 -20.55
N PHE A 16 -7.81 3.96 -20.18
CA PHE A 16 -6.78 5.00 -20.12
C PHE A 16 -6.41 5.49 -21.53
N GLN A 17 -6.22 6.80 -21.64
CA GLN A 17 -5.72 7.49 -22.82
C GLN A 17 -4.34 8.06 -22.52
N ILE A 18 -3.39 7.81 -23.42
CA ILE A 18 -2.07 8.46 -23.37
C ILE A 18 -2.17 9.80 -24.06
N VAL A 19 -1.87 10.87 -23.34
CA VAL A 19 -1.86 12.24 -23.89
C VAL A 19 -0.58 12.97 -23.51
N GLU A 20 -0.16 13.90 -24.37
CA GLU A 20 0.91 14.85 -24.05
C GLU A 20 0.34 16.11 -23.41
N ARG A 21 1.01 16.59 -22.36
CA ARG A 21 0.69 17.83 -21.64
C ARG A 21 1.94 18.70 -21.53
N GLU A 22 1.77 19.99 -21.31
CA GLU A 22 2.89 20.89 -21.02
C GLU A 22 3.48 20.59 -19.64
N VAL A 23 4.81 20.54 -19.54
CA VAL A 23 5.49 20.27 -18.27
C VAL A 23 5.13 21.35 -17.23
N PRO A 24 4.52 20.99 -16.08
CA PRO A 24 4.10 21.96 -15.07
C PRO A 24 5.31 22.52 -14.31
N ARG A 25 5.20 23.74 -13.78
CA ARG A 25 6.18 24.29 -12.82
C ARG A 25 5.71 24.06 -11.38
N PRO A 26 6.59 23.63 -10.47
CA PRO A 26 6.22 23.51 -9.07
C PRO A 26 6.00 24.90 -8.45
N GLY A 27 4.89 25.05 -7.72
CA GLY A 27 4.64 26.23 -6.89
C GLY A 27 5.42 26.17 -5.56
N PRO A 28 5.30 27.20 -4.71
CA PRO A 28 5.94 27.21 -3.38
C PRO A 28 5.61 25.97 -2.56
N GLY A 29 6.61 25.41 -1.87
CA GLY A 29 6.47 24.19 -1.06
C GLY A 29 6.17 22.91 -1.84
N HIS A 30 6.32 22.93 -3.17
CA HIS A 30 6.17 21.76 -4.03
C HIS A 30 7.45 21.47 -4.79
N VAL A 31 7.53 20.26 -5.35
CA VAL A 31 8.60 19.82 -6.24
C VAL A 31 7.99 19.22 -7.50
N ARG A 32 8.72 19.29 -8.61
CA ARG A 32 8.46 18.46 -9.79
C ARG A 32 9.33 17.22 -9.71
N ILE A 33 8.71 16.06 -9.86
CA ILE A 33 9.36 14.76 -9.85
C ILE A 33 9.31 14.22 -11.28
N ALA A 34 10.48 13.89 -11.84
CA ALA A 34 10.56 13.00 -12.98
C ALA A 34 10.26 11.59 -12.49
N VAL A 35 9.09 11.06 -12.85
CA VAL A 35 8.61 9.77 -12.36
C VAL A 35 9.33 8.67 -13.14
N GLU A 36 10.07 7.82 -12.45
CA GLU A 36 10.77 6.67 -13.04
C GLU A 36 9.86 5.43 -13.04
N ALA A 37 9.08 5.25 -11.97
CA ALA A 37 8.14 4.15 -11.83
C ALA A 37 6.89 4.55 -11.02
N CYS A 38 5.75 3.92 -11.32
CA CYS A 38 4.55 4.01 -10.48
C CYS A 38 3.87 2.65 -10.36
N GLY A 39 3.65 2.18 -9.13
CA GLY A 39 2.85 0.98 -8.90
C GLY A 39 1.38 1.18 -9.25
N ILE A 40 0.68 0.10 -9.59
CA ILE A 40 -0.77 0.09 -9.80
C ILE A 40 -1.42 -0.67 -8.65
N CYS A 41 -2.34 -0.01 -7.95
CA CYS A 41 -3.04 -0.54 -6.80
C CYS A 41 -4.53 -0.70 -7.07
N HIS A 42 -5.19 -1.61 -6.35
CA HIS A 42 -6.63 -1.73 -6.40
C HIS A 42 -7.33 -0.42 -6.00
N SER A 43 -6.72 0.38 -5.12
CA SER A 43 -7.26 1.68 -4.72
C SER A 43 -7.34 2.70 -5.86
N ASP A 44 -6.59 2.55 -6.96
CA ASP A 44 -6.72 3.44 -8.12
C ASP A 44 -8.11 3.30 -8.78
N THR A 45 -8.80 2.17 -8.60
CA THR A 45 -10.18 1.97 -9.07
C THR A 45 -11.16 2.97 -8.48
N VAL A 46 -10.88 3.45 -7.27
CA VAL A 46 -11.71 4.42 -6.57
C VAL A 46 -11.72 5.75 -7.31
N PHE A 47 -10.59 6.12 -7.92
CA PHE A 47 -10.45 7.33 -8.72
C PHE A 47 -10.98 7.11 -10.14
N VAL A 48 -10.56 6.01 -10.79
CA VAL A 48 -10.96 5.68 -12.17
C VAL A 48 -12.47 5.56 -12.31
N ASN A 49 -13.16 5.00 -11.31
CA ASN A 49 -14.61 4.79 -11.33
C ASN A 49 -15.39 5.88 -10.57
N ALA A 50 -14.75 6.96 -10.13
CA ALA A 50 -15.36 8.05 -9.37
C ALA A 50 -16.17 7.58 -8.13
N LEU A 51 -15.62 6.63 -7.37
CA LEU A 51 -16.26 6.09 -6.16
C LEU A 51 -16.07 6.98 -4.91
N LEU A 52 -15.24 8.02 -5.01
CA LEU A 52 -15.10 9.06 -3.99
C LEU A 52 -15.76 10.36 -4.42
N PRO A 53 -16.35 11.12 -3.48
CA PRO A 53 -16.82 12.47 -3.76
C PRO A 53 -15.69 13.36 -4.30
N GLY A 54 -16.02 14.19 -5.29
CA GLY A 54 -15.12 15.23 -5.78
C GLY A 54 -14.04 14.77 -6.76
N VAL A 55 -14.04 13.52 -7.23
CA VAL A 55 -13.20 13.09 -8.37
C VAL A 55 -13.55 13.95 -9.59
N ARG A 56 -12.52 14.53 -10.23
CA ARG A 56 -12.65 15.38 -11.43
C ARG A 56 -11.95 14.73 -12.61
N PHE A 57 -12.62 14.72 -13.76
CA PHE A 57 -12.05 14.24 -15.02
C PHE A 57 -11.57 15.42 -15.90
N PRO A 58 -10.51 15.23 -16.72
CA PRO A 58 -9.69 14.02 -16.80
C PRO A 58 -8.85 13.81 -15.54
N VAL A 59 -8.79 12.58 -15.06
CA VAL A 59 -7.99 12.18 -13.89
C VAL A 59 -6.73 11.46 -14.34
N VAL A 60 -5.59 11.77 -13.71
CA VAL A 60 -4.35 10.99 -13.83
C VAL A 60 -4.17 10.24 -12.51
N PRO A 61 -4.48 8.93 -12.41
CA PRO A 61 -4.33 8.15 -11.19
C PRO A 61 -2.86 7.86 -10.83
N GLY A 62 -2.66 7.04 -9.80
CA GLY A 62 -1.34 6.56 -9.37
C GLY A 62 -0.86 7.24 -8.09
N HIS A 63 -0.77 6.48 -7.01
CA HIS A 63 -0.33 6.92 -5.68
C HIS A 63 0.81 6.04 -5.14
N GLU A 64 1.62 5.51 -6.04
CA GLU A 64 2.74 4.61 -5.77
C GLU A 64 3.97 5.04 -6.58
N SER A 65 4.25 6.34 -6.60
CA SER A 65 5.22 6.96 -7.49
C SER A 65 6.62 6.91 -6.89
N ALA A 66 7.62 6.70 -7.73
CA ALA A 66 9.03 6.75 -7.39
C ALA A 66 9.81 7.41 -8.54
N GLY A 67 10.76 8.29 -8.20
CA GLY A 67 11.54 8.99 -9.20
C GLY A 67 12.54 9.96 -8.58
N ARG A 68 12.84 11.04 -9.31
CA ARG A 68 13.80 12.06 -8.88
C ARG A 68 13.22 13.45 -8.93
N ILE A 69 13.60 14.27 -7.96
CA ILE A 69 13.30 15.70 -8.00
C ILE A 69 14.03 16.33 -9.20
N GLU A 70 13.28 16.92 -10.12
CA GLU A 70 13.80 17.61 -11.30
C GLU A 70 13.81 19.14 -11.09
N GLU A 71 12.81 19.68 -10.40
CA GLU A 71 12.70 21.11 -10.12
C GLU A 71 12.11 21.34 -8.72
N LEU A 72 12.61 22.36 -8.03
CA LEU A 72 12.12 22.80 -6.73
C LEU A 72 11.27 24.06 -6.91
N GLY A 73 10.11 24.11 -6.26
CA GLY A 73 9.41 25.36 -6.02
C GLY A 73 10.00 26.13 -4.83
N ASP A 74 9.62 27.39 -4.69
CA ASP A 74 10.11 28.26 -3.62
C ASP A 74 9.95 27.64 -2.22
N GLY A 75 10.99 27.73 -1.39
CA GLY A 75 11.03 27.19 -0.04
C GLY A 75 11.24 25.67 0.08
N ALA A 76 11.17 24.90 -1.01
CA ALA A 76 11.42 23.45 -0.95
C ALA A 76 12.87 23.13 -0.56
N GLY A 77 13.83 23.94 -1.04
CA GLY A 77 15.24 23.82 -0.68
C GLY A 77 15.52 24.06 0.81
N ASP A 78 14.82 25.02 1.43
CA ASP A 78 14.95 25.35 2.85
C ASP A 78 14.49 24.19 3.76
N MET A 79 13.68 23.28 3.21
CA MET A 79 13.21 22.06 3.89
C MET A 79 14.14 20.85 3.65
N GLY A 80 15.33 21.08 3.09
CA GLY A 80 16.38 20.07 2.92
C GLY A 80 16.23 19.21 1.65
N TRP A 81 15.42 19.64 0.68
CA TRP A 81 15.28 18.96 -0.61
C TRP A 81 16.20 19.57 -1.67
N GLN A 82 16.72 18.73 -2.55
CA GLN A 82 17.59 19.14 -3.65
C GLN A 82 17.20 18.44 -4.95
N VAL A 83 17.51 19.07 -6.09
CA VAL A 83 17.39 18.43 -7.41
C VAL A 83 18.27 17.18 -7.44
N GLY A 84 17.74 16.10 -8.00
CA GLY A 84 18.39 14.79 -8.09
C GLY A 84 18.07 13.83 -6.93
N ASP A 85 17.49 14.33 -5.82
CA ASP A 85 17.04 13.48 -4.72
C ASP A 85 16.04 12.43 -5.20
N ARG A 86 16.26 11.18 -4.79
CA ARG A 86 15.38 10.05 -5.10
C ARG A 86 14.23 10.03 -4.11
N VAL A 87 13.01 10.14 -4.60
CA VAL A 87 11.81 10.28 -3.77
C VAL A 87 10.69 9.36 -4.21
N ALA A 88 9.94 8.87 -3.24
CA ALA A 88 8.68 8.17 -3.43
C ALA A 88 7.52 9.00 -2.88
N VAL A 89 6.36 8.88 -3.52
CA VAL A 89 5.11 9.51 -3.10
C VAL A 89 4.03 8.44 -3.05
N GLY A 90 3.46 8.26 -1.86
CA GLY A 90 2.48 7.23 -1.56
C GLY A 90 1.04 7.71 -1.57
N TRP A 91 0.17 6.95 -0.90
CA TRP A 91 -1.22 7.38 -0.60
C TRP A 91 -1.25 8.72 0.14
N PHE A 92 -0.32 8.93 1.07
CA PHE A 92 -0.14 10.22 1.74
C PHE A 92 0.48 11.24 0.76
N GLY A 93 -0.37 11.98 0.07
CA GLY A 93 -0.02 13.08 -0.84
C GLY A 93 0.05 14.45 -0.16
N GLY A 94 0.12 14.47 1.17
CA GLY A 94 0.23 15.68 1.97
C GLY A 94 -0.99 15.99 2.85
N SER A 95 -0.78 16.87 3.80
CA SER A 95 -1.73 17.22 4.84
C SER A 95 -2.03 18.73 4.86
N CYS A 96 -3.06 19.15 5.61
CA CYS A 96 -3.39 20.58 5.72
C CYS A 96 -2.59 21.33 6.78
N GLY A 97 -1.92 20.62 7.70
CA GLY A 97 -1.13 21.22 8.78
C GLY A 97 -1.93 21.94 9.89
N HIS A 98 -3.23 22.19 9.71
CA HIS A 98 -4.00 23.04 10.65
C HIS A 98 -5.18 22.33 11.35
N CYS A 99 -5.64 21.18 10.85
CA CYS A 99 -6.78 20.49 11.45
C CYS A 99 -6.46 19.86 12.81
N GLY A 100 -7.48 19.34 13.51
CA GLY A 100 -7.30 18.72 14.83
C GLY A 100 -6.28 17.59 14.83
N GLN A 101 -6.30 16.72 13.81
CA GLN A 101 -5.39 15.58 13.69
C GLN A 101 -3.96 16.02 13.36
N CYS A 102 -3.81 16.96 12.41
CA CYS A 102 -2.50 17.52 12.07
C CYS A 102 -1.83 18.17 13.28
N ARG A 103 -2.57 18.92 14.10
CA ARG A 103 -2.04 19.54 15.33
C ARG A 103 -1.65 18.54 16.42
N ARG A 104 -2.12 17.28 16.32
CA ARG A 104 -1.71 16.16 17.18
C ARG A 104 -0.58 15.34 16.58
N GLY A 105 -0.11 15.66 15.37
CA GLY A 105 0.91 14.91 14.65
C GLY A 105 0.39 13.64 13.96
N ASP A 106 -0.92 13.44 13.86
CA ASP A 106 -1.51 12.29 13.16
C ASP A 106 -1.97 12.69 11.75
N PHE A 107 -0.98 12.86 10.86
CA PHE A 107 -1.21 13.45 9.54
C PHE A 107 -1.94 12.52 8.57
N ILE A 108 -1.81 11.20 8.72
CA ILE A 108 -2.44 10.24 7.79
C ILE A 108 -3.97 10.24 7.89
N VAL A 109 -4.54 10.68 9.01
CA VAL A 109 -5.99 10.88 9.20
C VAL A 109 -6.38 12.34 9.15
N CYS A 110 -5.60 13.18 8.45
CA CYS A 110 -5.92 14.58 8.22
C CYS A 110 -7.34 14.75 7.63
N ASP A 111 -8.11 15.67 8.19
CA ASP A 111 -9.49 15.96 7.74
C ASP A 111 -9.55 16.48 6.29
N ASN A 112 -8.42 17.01 5.79
CA ASN A 112 -8.24 17.47 4.41
C ASN A 112 -7.03 16.77 3.77
N LEU A 113 -6.93 15.45 3.97
CA LEU A 113 -5.85 14.63 3.39
C LEU A 113 -5.80 14.78 1.87
N LYS A 114 -4.61 15.00 1.32
CA LYS A 114 -4.37 14.95 -0.13
C LYS A 114 -3.88 13.55 -0.50
N VAL A 115 -4.39 13.02 -1.61
CA VAL A 115 -3.96 11.75 -2.20
C VAL A 115 -3.63 11.99 -3.67
N PRO A 116 -2.45 11.56 -4.18
CA PRO A 116 -2.13 11.68 -5.59
C PRO A 116 -3.13 10.87 -6.43
N GLY A 117 -3.57 11.43 -7.56
CA GLY A 117 -4.64 10.87 -8.37
C GLY A 117 -6.06 11.20 -7.90
N TRP A 118 -6.21 11.91 -6.77
CA TRP A 118 -7.49 12.43 -6.30
C TRP A 118 -7.46 13.94 -6.05
N ALA A 119 -6.49 14.40 -5.25
CA ALA A 119 -6.34 15.83 -4.91
C ALA A 119 -5.57 16.62 -5.98
N TYR A 120 -4.67 15.94 -6.70
CA TYR A 120 -3.86 16.45 -7.80
C TYR A 120 -3.43 15.26 -8.69
N ASP A 121 -2.83 15.52 -9.86
CA ASP A 121 -2.40 14.46 -10.78
C ASP A 121 -1.40 13.47 -10.11
N GLY A 122 -1.65 12.19 -10.30
CA GLY A 122 -0.86 11.09 -9.76
C GLY A 122 0.32 10.67 -10.65
N GLY A 123 0.91 9.54 -10.30
CA GLY A 123 2.13 9.01 -10.92
C GLY A 123 1.95 8.22 -12.21
N PHE A 124 0.76 8.11 -12.77
CA PHE A 124 0.57 7.53 -14.10
C PHE A 124 0.98 8.53 -15.19
N ALA A 125 2.21 9.01 -15.10
CA ALA A 125 2.76 10.14 -15.82
C ALA A 125 4.29 10.06 -15.84
N GLU A 126 4.92 10.73 -16.80
CA GLU A 126 6.38 10.93 -16.84
C GLU A 126 6.86 11.99 -15.83
N SER A 127 5.98 12.88 -15.39
CA SER A 127 6.27 13.94 -14.44
C SER A 127 5.06 14.18 -13.53
N MET A 128 5.31 14.52 -12.27
CA MET A 128 4.26 14.92 -11.31
C MET A 128 4.70 16.09 -10.42
N ILE A 129 3.74 16.88 -9.94
CA ILE A 129 3.96 17.87 -8.89
C ILE A 129 3.48 17.30 -7.56
N ALA A 130 4.32 17.34 -6.53
CA ALA A 130 3.96 16.89 -5.19
C ALA A 130 4.36 17.95 -4.14
N PRO A 131 3.57 18.12 -3.07
CA PRO A 131 4.01 18.92 -1.91
C PRO A 131 5.18 18.21 -1.23
N VAL A 132 6.08 18.98 -0.64
CA VAL A 132 7.28 18.43 0.02
C VAL A 132 6.99 17.49 1.20
N ASP A 133 5.83 17.63 1.84
CA ASP A 133 5.44 16.81 2.99
C ASP A 133 5.07 15.37 2.58
N ALA A 134 4.79 15.14 1.29
CA ALA A 134 4.48 13.84 0.72
C ALA A 134 5.72 13.03 0.31
N LEU A 135 6.92 13.62 0.39
CA LEU A 135 8.13 13.04 -0.14
C LEU A 135 8.83 12.11 0.86
N ALA A 136 9.00 10.86 0.48
CA ALA A 136 9.82 9.88 1.21
C ALA A 136 11.14 9.65 0.48
N ARG A 137 12.28 9.69 1.16
CA ARG A 137 13.58 9.41 0.50
C ARG A 137 13.72 7.92 0.19
N ILE A 138 14.16 7.62 -1.03
CA ILE A 138 14.42 6.25 -1.47
C ILE A 138 15.86 5.86 -1.12
N PRO A 139 16.09 4.80 -0.33
CA PRO A 139 17.43 4.27 -0.09
C PRO A 139 18.11 3.80 -1.38
N ASP A 140 19.43 3.95 -1.46
CA ASP A 140 20.21 3.56 -2.65
C ASP A 140 20.04 2.09 -3.05
N ALA A 141 19.81 1.21 -2.07
CA ALA A 141 19.63 -0.22 -2.28
C ALA A 141 18.28 -0.62 -2.94
N LEU A 142 17.34 0.31 -3.08
CA LEU A 142 16.04 0.07 -3.74
C LEU A 142 16.01 0.73 -5.11
N SER A 143 15.49 0.02 -6.11
CA SER A 143 15.15 0.60 -7.41
C SER A 143 13.86 1.42 -7.32
N ALA A 144 13.57 2.27 -8.32
CA ALA A 144 12.27 2.96 -8.38
C ALA A 144 11.11 1.96 -8.50
N THR A 145 11.30 0.87 -9.25
CA THR A 145 10.32 -0.20 -9.40
C THR A 145 10.03 -0.95 -8.09
N ASP A 146 10.99 -0.98 -7.16
CA ASP A 146 10.77 -1.47 -5.79
C ASP A 146 10.07 -0.42 -4.93
N ALA A 147 10.55 0.83 -4.99
CA ALA A 147 10.13 1.91 -4.10
C ALA A 147 8.66 2.32 -4.30
N GLY A 148 8.17 2.33 -5.54
CA GLY A 148 6.78 2.70 -5.85
C GLY A 148 5.76 1.87 -5.06
N PRO A 149 5.72 0.53 -5.23
CA PRO A 149 4.85 -0.35 -4.44
C PRO A 149 5.06 -0.26 -2.92
N MET A 150 6.28 0.08 -2.46
CA MET A 150 6.55 0.26 -1.03
C MET A 150 5.85 1.48 -0.44
N ALA A 151 5.61 2.52 -1.24
CA ALA A 151 4.94 3.76 -0.82
C ALA A 151 3.43 3.60 -0.52
N CYS A 152 2.85 2.44 -0.82
CA CYS A 152 1.47 2.13 -0.47
C CYS A 152 1.37 0.73 0.13
N ALA A 153 1.53 -0.34 -0.67
CA ALA A 153 1.38 -1.71 -0.19
C ALA A 153 2.40 -2.02 0.92
N GLY A 154 3.66 -1.66 0.72
CA GLY A 154 4.72 -1.86 1.72
C GLY A 154 4.39 -1.19 3.05
N VAL A 155 4.21 0.13 3.05
CA VAL A 155 3.95 0.89 4.28
C VAL A 155 2.66 0.46 4.97
N THR A 156 1.62 0.07 4.20
CA THR A 156 0.34 -0.40 4.76
C THR A 156 0.54 -1.67 5.58
N VAL A 157 1.22 -2.68 5.02
CA VAL A 157 1.45 -3.93 5.78
C VAL A 157 2.49 -3.76 6.88
N PHE A 158 3.54 -2.97 6.63
CA PHE A 158 4.59 -2.70 7.61
C PHE A 158 4.03 -1.97 8.83
N ASN A 159 3.21 -0.92 8.63
CA ASN A 159 2.56 -0.22 9.73
C ASN A 159 1.49 -1.06 10.41
N GLY A 160 0.71 -1.83 9.64
CA GLY A 160 -0.27 -2.77 10.17
C GLY A 160 0.35 -3.70 11.21
N LEU A 161 1.55 -4.22 10.91
CA LEU A 161 2.33 -5.07 11.82
C LEU A 161 3.04 -4.28 12.93
N ARG A 162 3.86 -3.26 12.62
CA ARG A 162 4.68 -2.57 13.64
C ARG A 162 3.87 -1.79 14.66
N ARG A 163 2.63 -1.41 14.33
CA ARG A 163 1.69 -0.74 15.25
C ARG A 163 0.67 -1.71 15.85
N SER A 164 0.82 -3.01 15.63
CA SER A 164 -0.02 -4.03 16.27
C SER A 164 0.44 -4.32 17.69
N SER A 165 -0.33 -5.15 18.38
CA SER A 165 -0.05 -5.65 19.72
C SER A 165 0.90 -6.86 19.78
N ALA A 166 1.47 -7.28 18.65
CA ALA A 166 2.42 -8.39 18.57
C ALA A 166 3.83 -7.99 19.04
N LEU A 167 4.51 -8.94 19.67
CA LEU A 167 5.90 -8.89 20.09
C LEU A 167 6.70 -9.99 19.37
N PRO A 168 8.03 -9.89 19.26
CA PRO A 168 8.85 -10.97 18.72
C PRO A 168 8.56 -12.31 19.42
N GLY A 169 8.42 -13.37 18.63
CA GLY A 169 8.02 -14.70 19.10
C GLY A 169 6.50 -14.94 19.11
N ASP A 170 5.67 -13.90 19.03
CA ASP A 170 4.21 -14.10 18.94
C ASP A 170 3.80 -14.72 17.59
N LEU A 171 2.73 -15.52 17.61
CA LEU A 171 2.11 -16.08 16.42
C LEU A 171 1.34 -15.00 15.65
N VAL A 172 1.74 -14.72 14.41
CA VAL A 172 1.11 -13.72 13.54
C VAL A 172 0.61 -14.34 12.25
N GLY A 173 -0.70 -14.24 12.01
CA GLY A 173 -1.33 -14.67 10.77
C GLY A 173 -1.37 -13.56 9.72
N VAL A 174 -0.99 -13.86 8.48
CA VAL A 174 -1.20 -12.98 7.33
C VAL A 174 -2.26 -13.60 6.43
N LEU A 175 -3.47 -13.03 6.46
CA LEU A 175 -4.59 -13.49 5.65
C LEU A 175 -4.55 -12.86 4.26
N GLY A 176 -4.42 -13.72 3.25
CA GLY A 176 -4.24 -13.37 1.84
C GLY A 176 -2.77 -13.40 1.46
N LEU A 177 -2.44 -14.14 0.39
CA LEU A 177 -1.09 -14.20 -0.19
C LEU A 177 -1.10 -13.61 -1.60
N GLY A 178 -1.22 -12.28 -1.65
CA GLY A 178 -1.28 -11.47 -2.88
C GLY A 178 -0.32 -10.27 -2.84
N GLY A 179 -0.69 -9.19 -3.52
CA GLY A 179 0.09 -7.94 -3.60
C GLY A 179 0.55 -7.39 -2.25
N LEU A 180 -0.32 -7.36 -1.24
CA LEU A 180 0.04 -6.95 0.12
C LEU A 180 0.60 -8.14 0.92
N GLY A 181 -0.09 -9.28 0.85
CA GLY A 181 0.23 -10.48 1.62
C GLY A 181 1.67 -10.97 1.51
N HIS A 182 2.26 -10.98 0.31
CA HIS A 182 3.65 -11.44 0.13
C HIS A 182 4.67 -10.54 0.85
N LEU A 183 4.42 -9.23 0.93
CA LEU A 183 5.22 -8.31 1.75
C LEU A 183 4.90 -8.50 3.22
N GLY A 184 3.62 -8.68 3.57
CA GLY A 184 3.18 -8.92 4.95
C GLY A 184 3.86 -10.12 5.60
N VAL A 185 3.98 -11.24 4.86
CA VAL A 185 4.71 -12.44 5.33
C VAL A 185 6.19 -12.12 5.57
N GLN A 186 6.86 -11.51 4.58
CA GLN A 186 8.29 -11.17 4.70
C GLN A 186 8.56 -10.20 5.86
N TYR A 187 7.71 -9.19 6.06
CA TYR A 187 7.84 -8.26 7.17
C TYR A 187 7.56 -8.92 8.52
N ALA A 188 6.54 -9.76 8.63
CA ALA A 188 6.24 -10.46 9.88
C ALA A 188 7.43 -11.33 10.33
N VAL A 189 8.05 -12.05 9.38
CA VAL A 189 9.25 -12.85 9.64
C VAL A 189 10.42 -11.97 10.05
N ALA A 190 10.69 -10.90 9.31
CA ALA A 190 11.81 -9.98 9.60
C ALA A 190 11.63 -9.22 10.93
N MET A 191 10.40 -9.02 11.39
CA MET A 191 10.08 -8.46 12.72
C MET A 191 10.22 -9.49 13.85
N GLY A 192 10.53 -10.75 13.53
CA GLY A 192 10.76 -11.82 14.51
C GLY A 192 9.49 -12.54 14.96
N PHE A 193 8.40 -12.50 14.19
CA PHE A 193 7.16 -13.19 14.53
C PHE A 193 7.14 -14.63 14.01
N GLU A 194 6.50 -15.53 14.77
CA GLU A 194 6.14 -16.85 14.26
C GLU A 194 4.98 -16.69 13.26
N THR A 195 5.35 -16.67 11.98
CA THR A 195 4.46 -16.25 10.90
C THR A 195 3.67 -17.40 10.27
N VAL A 196 2.34 -17.25 10.21
CA VAL A 196 1.40 -18.12 9.49
C VAL A 196 0.92 -17.41 8.23
N ALA A 197 1.14 -17.99 7.05
CA ALA A 197 0.49 -17.51 5.83
C ALA A 197 -0.85 -18.23 5.64
N ILE A 198 -1.92 -17.47 5.41
CA ILE A 198 -3.27 -18.01 5.22
C ILE A 198 -3.74 -17.64 3.81
N ALA A 199 -3.99 -18.62 2.95
CA ALA A 199 -4.47 -18.38 1.60
C ALA A 199 -5.34 -19.52 1.08
N ARG A 200 -5.99 -19.31 -0.07
CA ARG A 200 -6.81 -20.31 -0.74
C ARG A 200 -5.92 -21.24 -1.57
N GLY A 201 -6.08 -22.55 -1.38
CA GLY A 201 -5.45 -23.61 -2.16
C GLY A 201 -4.13 -24.09 -1.56
N ALA A 202 -3.89 -25.39 -1.62
CA ALA A 202 -2.67 -26.01 -1.10
C ALA A 202 -1.42 -25.68 -1.94
N ASP A 203 -1.59 -25.28 -3.20
CA ASP A 203 -0.52 -24.99 -4.17
C ASP A 203 0.37 -23.79 -3.79
N LYS A 204 -0.08 -22.96 -2.83
CA LYS A 204 0.67 -21.79 -2.35
C LYS A 204 1.53 -22.06 -1.12
N ALA A 205 1.46 -23.26 -0.53
CA ALA A 205 2.21 -23.60 0.67
C ALA A 205 3.73 -23.45 0.47
N ASP A 206 4.26 -24.00 -0.61
CA ASP A 206 5.69 -23.92 -0.94
C ASP A 206 6.14 -22.47 -1.16
N PHE A 207 5.31 -21.68 -1.85
CA PHE A 207 5.59 -20.28 -2.08
C PHE A 207 5.54 -19.45 -0.78
N ALA A 208 4.58 -19.71 0.11
CA ALA A 208 4.55 -19.09 1.43
C ALA A 208 5.81 -19.39 2.25
N LYS A 209 6.29 -20.64 2.20
CA LYS A 209 7.54 -21.05 2.86
C LYS A 209 8.76 -20.36 2.25
N GLN A 210 8.81 -20.19 0.92
CA GLN A 210 9.88 -19.42 0.26
C GLN A 210 9.92 -17.96 0.71
N LEU A 211 8.76 -17.35 1.03
CA LEU A 211 8.67 -16.01 1.61
C LEU A 211 9.04 -15.95 3.11
N GLY A 212 9.30 -17.10 3.73
CA GLY A 212 9.73 -17.22 5.13
C GLY A 212 8.63 -17.62 6.11
N ALA A 213 7.39 -17.89 5.67
CA ALA A 213 6.34 -18.34 6.58
C ALA A 213 6.75 -19.65 7.30
N HIS A 214 6.49 -19.73 8.60
CA HIS A 214 6.76 -20.91 9.41
C HIS A 214 5.65 -21.95 9.23
N HIS A 215 4.41 -21.46 9.07
CA HIS A 215 3.21 -22.26 8.89
C HIS A 215 2.41 -21.80 7.68
N TYR A 216 1.63 -22.72 7.12
CA TYR A 216 0.67 -22.44 6.06
C TYR A 216 -0.70 -22.99 6.43
N VAL A 217 -1.75 -22.18 6.25
CA VAL A 217 -3.14 -22.59 6.41
C VAL A 217 -3.88 -22.40 5.08
N ASP A 218 -4.35 -23.50 4.51
CA ASP A 218 -5.26 -23.46 3.37
C ASP A 218 -6.68 -23.13 3.86
N SER A 219 -7.18 -21.95 3.51
CA SER A 219 -8.52 -21.50 3.89
C SER A 219 -9.65 -22.23 3.16
N THR A 220 -9.34 -23.16 2.26
CA THR A 220 -10.31 -24.00 1.54
C THR A 220 -10.26 -25.47 1.96
N ALA A 221 -9.37 -25.84 2.88
CA ALA A 221 -9.34 -27.17 3.47
C ALA A 221 -10.52 -27.41 4.41
N ASP A 222 -10.74 -28.67 4.78
CA ASP A 222 -11.82 -29.08 5.69
C ASP A 222 -11.68 -28.49 7.10
N ILE A 223 -10.44 -28.23 7.53
CA ILE A 223 -10.15 -27.62 8.84
C ILE A 223 -10.42 -26.11 8.75
N PRO A 224 -11.35 -25.54 9.55
CA PRO A 224 -11.60 -24.11 9.56
C PRO A 224 -10.35 -23.30 9.95
N VAL A 225 -10.18 -22.12 9.34
CA VAL A 225 -9.02 -21.23 9.61
C VAL A 225 -8.85 -20.93 11.10
N ALA A 226 -9.94 -20.66 11.81
CA ALA A 226 -9.90 -20.42 13.25
C ALA A 226 -9.33 -21.62 14.03
N GLU A 227 -9.76 -22.84 13.69
CA GLU A 227 -9.30 -24.06 14.35
C GLU A 227 -7.82 -24.33 14.03
N ALA A 228 -7.40 -24.12 12.79
CA ALA A 228 -6.00 -24.24 12.39
C ALA A 228 -5.10 -23.23 13.12
N LEU A 229 -5.55 -22.00 13.35
CA LEU A 229 -4.80 -21.04 14.16
C LEU A 229 -4.77 -21.44 15.63
N ARG A 230 -5.86 -22.02 16.17
CA ARG A 230 -5.92 -22.49 17.56
C ARG A 230 -5.02 -23.68 17.83
N SER A 231 -4.88 -24.60 16.88
CA SER A 231 -3.96 -25.73 17.02
C SER A 231 -2.49 -25.29 17.10
N LEU A 232 -2.18 -24.10 16.60
CA LEU A 232 -0.89 -23.42 16.73
C LEU A 232 -0.77 -22.54 18.00
N GLY A 233 -1.73 -22.59 18.92
CA GLY A 233 -1.74 -21.80 20.15
C GLY A 233 -2.58 -20.51 20.09
N GLY A 234 -3.14 -20.19 18.92
CA GLY A 234 -3.95 -18.99 18.67
C GLY A 234 -3.09 -17.79 18.29
N ALA A 235 -3.51 -17.07 17.25
CA ALA A 235 -2.75 -15.93 16.73
C ALA A 235 -2.86 -14.72 17.66
N ARG A 236 -1.72 -14.12 18.01
CA ARG A 236 -1.70 -12.83 18.71
C ARG A 236 -2.24 -11.72 17.81
N VAL A 237 -1.81 -11.71 16.55
CA VAL A 237 -2.28 -10.76 15.53
C VAL A 237 -2.66 -11.53 14.28
N VAL A 238 -3.75 -11.11 13.63
CA VAL A 238 -4.01 -11.44 12.24
C VAL A 238 -4.02 -10.15 11.43
N LEU A 239 -3.12 -10.06 10.44
CA LEU A 239 -3.11 -9.01 9.42
C LEU A 239 -3.97 -9.45 8.24
N ALA A 240 -5.15 -8.86 8.11
CA ALA A 240 -6.11 -9.15 7.06
C ALA A 240 -5.86 -8.31 5.80
N THR A 241 -5.17 -8.89 4.82
CA THR A 241 -4.89 -8.27 3.51
C THR A 241 -5.91 -8.64 2.43
N ALA A 242 -6.68 -9.71 2.63
CA ALA A 242 -7.67 -10.17 1.67
C ALA A 242 -8.90 -9.26 1.63
N SER A 243 -9.35 -8.90 0.43
CA SER A 243 -10.62 -8.21 0.17
C SER A 243 -11.81 -9.19 0.20
N ASN A 244 -12.05 -9.82 1.35
CA ASN A 244 -13.18 -10.74 1.55
C ASN A 244 -13.62 -10.79 3.01
N SER A 245 -14.78 -10.19 3.32
CA SER A 245 -15.27 -10.05 4.69
C SER A 245 -15.54 -11.37 5.40
N ALA A 246 -15.96 -12.42 4.68
CA ALA A 246 -16.16 -13.74 5.25
C ALA A 246 -14.83 -14.40 5.68
N ALA A 247 -13.80 -14.32 4.83
CA ALA A 247 -12.47 -14.82 5.14
C ALA A 247 -11.83 -14.06 6.32
N ILE A 248 -12.01 -12.74 6.37
CA ILE A 248 -11.57 -11.91 7.50
C ILE A 248 -12.26 -12.37 8.79
N THR A 249 -13.59 -12.47 8.76
CA THR A 249 -14.42 -12.90 9.90
C THR A 249 -14.01 -14.28 10.41
N ALA A 250 -13.69 -15.21 9.50
CA ALA A 250 -13.27 -16.57 9.84
C ALA A 250 -11.98 -16.65 10.68
N THR A 251 -11.19 -15.58 10.76
CA THR A 251 -9.96 -15.54 11.57
C THR A 251 -10.20 -15.16 13.04
N VAL A 252 -11.33 -14.54 13.37
CA VAL A 252 -11.59 -13.92 14.68
C VAL A 252 -11.58 -14.95 15.81
N GLU A 253 -12.10 -16.15 15.58
CA GLU A 253 -12.04 -17.23 16.58
C GLU A 253 -10.66 -17.88 16.71
N GLY A 254 -9.78 -17.68 15.72
CA GLY A 254 -8.39 -18.11 15.75
C GLY A 254 -7.47 -17.22 16.60
N LEU A 255 -7.91 -16.03 17.01
CA LEU A 255 -7.13 -15.11 17.83
C LEU A 255 -6.97 -15.59 19.27
N SER A 256 -5.77 -15.48 19.85
CA SER A 256 -5.54 -15.68 21.28
C SER A 256 -6.38 -14.72 22.15
N PRO A 257 -6.53 -14.96 23.47
CA PRO A 257 -7.02 -13.92 24.37
C PRO A 257 -6.21 -12.63 24.23
N ARG A 258 -6.89 -11.49 24.22
CA ARG A 258 -6.33 -10.15 23.91
C ARG A 258 -5.68 -10.03 22.52
N GLY A 259 -5.92 -10.98 21.63
CA GLY A 259 -5.45 -10.94 20.26
C GLY A 259 -6.16 -9.88 19.44
N GLU A 260 -5.55 -9.51 18.32
CA GLU A 260 -5.94 -8.39 17.50
C GLU A 260 -6.10 -8.78 16.03
N LEU A 261 -7.24 -8.43 15.43
CA LEU A 261 -7.45 -8.45 14.00
C LEU A 261 -7.16 -7.05 13.43
N VAL A 262 -6.12 -6.94 12.59
CA VAL A 262 -5.77 -5.72 11.86
C VAL A 262 -6.35 -5.81 10.45
N VAL A 263 -7.36 -4.99 10.17
CA VAL A 263 -8.07 -4.96 8.89
C VAL A 263 -7.47 -3.89 7.99
N ILE A 264 -6.93 -4.32 6.85
CA ILE A 264 -6.40 -3.45 5.78
C ILE A 264 -6.98 -3.79 4.40
N GLY A 265 -7.42 -5.03 4.19
CA GLY A 265 -8.21 -5.41 3.02
C GLY A 265 -9.61 -4.80 3.07
N ALA A 266 -10.05 -4.22 1.96
CA ALA A 266 -11.38 -3.63 1.81
C ALA A 266 -12.30 -4.56 1.01
N ASP A 267 -13.52 -4.76 1.52
CA ASP A 267 -14.63 -5.43 0.85
C ASP A 267 -15.89 -4.58 1.07
N ALA A 268 -16.83 -4.59 0.13
CA ALA A 268 -18.08 -3.84 0.25
C ALA A 268 -19.04 -4.46 1.27
N GLN A 269 -18.85 -5.74 1.59
CA GLN A 269 -19.68 -6.44 2.57
C GLN A 269 -19.22 -6.16 4.01
N PRO A 270 -20.15 -6.08 4.99
CA PRO A 270 -19.79 -5.90 6.39
C PRO A 270 -19.04 -7.13 6.94
N LEU A 271 -18.22 -6.91 7.98
CA LEU A 271 -17.64 -8.00 8.76
C LEU A 271 -18.73 -8.67 9.60
N GLY A 272 -18.84 -9.99 9.49
CA GLY A 272 -19.88 -10.79 10.16
C GLY A 272 -19.55 -11.13 11.62
N ILE A 273 -19.17 -10.13 12.43
CA ILE A 273 -18.63 -10.34 13.77
C ILE A 273 -19.69 -10.11 14.85
N ASN A 274 -19.86 -11.09 15.74
CA ASN A 274 -20.77 -11.02 16.89
C ASN A 274 -20.02 -10.50 18.15
N PRO A 275 -20.61 -9.60 18.96
CA PRO A 275 -20.01 -9.11 20.21
C PRO A 275 -19.47 -10.21 21.15
N ASN A 276 -20.13 -11.37 21.23
CA ASN A 276 -19.70 -12.48 22.08
C ASN A 276 -18.30 -13.01 21.70
N GLN A 277 -17.91 -12.87 20.43
CA GLN A 277 -16.58 -13.25 19.95
C GLN A 277 -15.48 -12.39 20.57
N LEU A 278 -15.82 -11.18 21.03
CA LEU A 278 -14.89 -10.16 21.51
C LEU A 278 -14.88 -10.07 23.03
N LEU A 279 -16.05 -10.07 23.68
CA LEU A 279 -16.22 -9.66 25.07
C LEU A 279 -15.41 -10.50 26.07
N MET A 280 -15.54 -11.82 26.05
CA MET A 280 -14.95 -12.68 27.09
C MET A 280 -13.42 -12.82 26.96
N SER A 281 -12.90 -12.75 25.74
CA SER A 281 -11.47 -12.85 25.46
C SER A 281 -10.79 -11.48 25.31
N GLY A 282 -11.56 -10.39 25.35
CA GLY A 282 -11.09 -9.02 25.16
C GLY A 282 -10.33 -8.82 23.84
N LYS A 283 -10.82 -9.43 22.74
CA LYS A 283 -10.20 -9.33 21.41
C LYS A 283 -10.39 -7.92 20.83
N ILE A 284 -9.46 -7.50 20.00
CA ILE A 284 -9.44 -6.17 19.36
C ILE A 284 -9.65 -6.32 17.86
N ILE A 285 -10.44 -5.44 17.27
CA ILE A 285 -10.51 -5.25 15.81
C ILE A 285 -10.12 -3.81 15.53
N ARG A 286 -9.11 -3.63 14.68
CA ARG A 286 -8.58 -2.32 14.34
C ARG A 286 -8.42 -2.21 12.83
N GLY A 287 -8.90 -1.11 12.25
CA GLY A 287 -8.52 -0.71 10.90
C GLY A 287 -7.18 0.02 10.91
N HIS A 288 -6.38 -0.16 9.86
CA HIS A 288 -5.15 0.60 9.70
C HIS A 288 -5.08 1.23 8.29
N PRO A 289 -4.81 2.54 8.15
CA PRO A 289 -4.58 3.15 6.84
C PRO A 289 -3.16 2.82 6.34
N SER A 290 -2.68 3.58 5.37
CA SER A 290 -1.28 3.52 4.90
C SER A 290 -0.32 4.13 5.95
N GLY A 291 0.39 5.19 5.61
CA GLY A 291 1.28 5.92 6.51
C GLY A 291 1.69 7.26 5.90
N THR A 292 2.33 8.08 6.70
CA THR A 292 2.95 9.34 6.26
C THR A 292 4.19 9.09 5.40
N ALA A 293 4.74 10.14 4.78
CA ALA A 293 5.98 10.04 4.02
C ALA A 293 7.16 9.49 4.85
N GLN A 294 7.27 9.86 6.13
CA GLN A 294 8.28 9.30 7.01
C GLN A 294 8.06 7.80 7.26
N ASP A 295 6.81 7.36 7.42
CA ASP A 295 6.50 5.93 7.58
C ASP A 295 6.89 5.13 6.32
N VAL A 296 6.71 5.72 5.14
CA VAL A 296 7.14 5.14 3.86
C VAL A 296 8.67 5.04 3.80
N GLN A 297 9.39 6.08 4.22
CA GLN A 297 10.85 6.07 4.28
C GLN A 297 11.38 5.01 5.25
N ASP A 298 10.80 4.90 6.44
CA ASP A 298 11.14 3.86 7.43
C ASP A 298 10.92 2.45 6.86
N THR A 299 9.80 2.26 6.15
CA THR A 299 9.45 0.98 5.51
C THR A 299 10.50 0.59 4.47
N MET A 300 10.92 1.55 3.64
CA MET A 300 11.95 1.34 2.63
C MET A 300 13.33 1.07 3.27
N ALA A 301 13.68 1.78 4.35
CA ALA A 301 14.93 1.54 5.07
C ALA A 301 14.95 0.14 5.70
N PHE A 302 13.86 -0.28 6.34
CA PHE A 302 13.70 -1.63 6.88
C PHE A 302 13.79 -2.69 5.76
N SER A 303 13.12 -2.44 4.63
CA SER A 303 13.19 -3.32 3.45
C SER A 303 14.59 -3.45 2.88
N ALA A 304 15.34 -2.35 2.81
CA ALA A 304 16.73 -2.37 2.38
C ALA A 304 17.59 -3.21 3.32
N LEU A 305 17.43 -3.03 4.64
CA LEU A 305 18.17 -3.76 5.67
C LEU A 305 17.93 -5.28 5.62
N HIS A 306 16.69 -5.70 5.39
CA HIS A 306 16.30 -7.11 5.37
C HIS A 306 16.23 -7.73 3.96
N ALA A 307 16.71 -7.01 2.94
CA ALA A 307 16.63 -7.42 1.54
C ALA A 307 15.21 -7.77 1.04
N ILE A 308 14.18 -7.15 1.63
CA ILE A 308 12.78 -7.35 1.23
C ILE A 308 12.50 -6.50 -0.01
N ARG A 309 11.91 -7.11 -1.03
CA ARG A 309 11.53 -6.46 -2.30
C ARG A 309 10.11 -6.86 -2.67
N PRO A 310 9.32 -5.95 -3.29
CA PRO A 310 8.07 -6.36 -3.88
C PRO A 310 8.36 -7.23 -5.11
N MET A 311 7.55 -8.26 -5.32
CA MET A 311 7.58 -9.01 -6.58
C MET A 311 6.76 -8.26 -7.63
N VAL A 312 7.45 -7.71 -8.63
CA VAL A 312 6.88 -6.77 -9.61
C VAL A 312 6.85 -7.33 -11.03
N GLU A 313 5.83 -6.93 -11.79
CA GLU A 313 5.75 -7.04 -13.24
C GLU A 313 5.76 -5.62 -13.82
N THR A 314 6.81 -5.27 -14.55
CA THR A 314 6.99 -3.92 -15.12
C THR A 314 6.49 -3.85 -16.55
N VAL A 315 5.76 -2.79 -16.88
CA VAL A 315 5.35 -2.46 -18.25
C VAL A 315 5.48 -0.96 -18.49
N PRO A 316 5.65 -0.50 -19.74
CA PRO A 316 5.82 0.92 -19.98
C PRO A 316 4.48 1.66 -19.86
N LEU A 317 4.52 2.99 -19.64
CA LEU A 317 3.34 3.84 -19.40
C LEU A 317 2.22 3.67 -20.45
N GLU A 318 2.57 3.41 -21.71
CA GLU A 318 1.61 3.23 -22.81
C GLU A 318 0.72 1.99 -22.63
N GLN A 319 1.12 1.07 -21.75
CA GLN A 319 0.36 -0.14 -21.40
C GLN A 319 -0.45 0.02 -20.10
N ALA A 320 -0.62 1.24 -19.58
CA ALA A 320 -1.34 1.52 -18.33
C ALA A 320 -2.72 0.83 -18.26
N ASP A 321 -3.50 0.90 -19.33
CA ASP A 321 -4.83 0.30 -19.41
C ASP A 321 -4.80 -1.24 -19.29
N ALA A 322 -3.88 -1.88 -20.01
CA ALA A 322 -3.72 -3.34 -19.97
C ALA A 322 -3.19 -3.81 -18.60
N ALA A 323 -2.24 -3.07 -18.03
CA ALA A 323 -1.66 -3.32 -16.71
C ALA A 323 -2.71 -3.21 -15.61
N TYR A 324 -3.53 -2.15 -15.66
CA TYR A 324 -4.65 -1.93 -14.75
C TYR A 324 -5.66 -3.07 -14.80
N ARG A 325 -6.09 -3.49 -16.00
CA ARG A 325 -7.00 -4.64 -16.14
C ARG A 325 -6.40 -5.95 -15.65
N ARG A 326 -5.10 -6.18 -15.90
CA ARG A 326 -4.37 -7.36 -15.42
C ARG A 326 -4.29 -7.40 -13.89
N MET A 327 -4.08 -6.25 -13.25
CA MET A 327 -4.15 -6.14 -11.79
C MET A 327 -5.55 -6.48 -11.29
N LEU A 328 -6.61 -5.94 -11.92
CA LEU A 328 -8.00 -6.19 -11.51
C LEU A 328 -8.44 -7.63 -11.65
N SER A 329 -7.98 -8.34 -12.68
CA SER A 329 -8.32 -9.75 -12.88
C SER A 329 -7.59 -10.69 -11.91
N GLY A 330 -6.67 -10.16 -11.09
CA GLY A 330 -5.80 -10.97 -10.23
C GLY A 330 -4.71 -11.72 -11.00
N GLY A 331 -4.46 -11.35 -12.26
CA GLY A 331 -3.47 -12.02 -13.12
C GLY A 331 -2.01 -11.62 -12.81
N ALA A 332 -1.79 -10.57 -12.01
CA ALA A 332 -0.47 -10.10 -11.61
C ALA A 332 0.15 -10.95 -10.50
N ARG A 333 1.47 -11.18 -10.57
CA ARG A 333 2.30 -11.88 -9.58
C ARG A 333 3.50 -11.01 -9.20
N PHE A 334 3.38 -10.02 -8.33
CA PHE A 334 2.22 -9.68 -7.49
C PHE A 334 1.79 -8.22 -7.61
N ARG A 335 2.64 -7.36 -8.17
CA ARG A 335 2.43 -5.91 -8.31
C ARG A 335 2.71 -5.50 -9.74
N MET A 336 1.75 -4.86 -10.40
CA MET A 336 2.03 -4.20 -11.67
C MET A 336 2.72 -2.86 -11.41
N VAL A 337 3.74 -2.55 -12.19
CA VAL A 337 4.47 -1.29 -12.10
C VAL A 337 4.60 -0.68 -13.49
N LEU A 338 4.17 0.57 -13.64
CA LEU A 338 4.43 1.38 -14.81
C LEU A 338 5.84 1.94 -14.73
N THR A 339 6.58 1.91 -15.82
CA THR A 339 7.92 2.49 -15.92
C THR A 339 7.97 3.51 -17.04
N ASN A 340 8.62 4.64 -16.78
CA ASN A 340 8.97 5.61 -17.80
C ASN A 340 10.43 5.38 -18.19
N ARG A 341 10.73 5.47 -19.49
CA ARG A 341 12.08 5.21 -20.02
C ARG A 341 13.05 6.32 -19.68
#